data_AF-A0A7K7VRW1-F1
#
_entry.id   AF-A0A7K7VRW1-F1
#
_cell.length_a   1.000
_cell.length_b   1.000
_cell.length_c   1.000
_cell.angle_alpha   90.00
_cell.angle_beta   90.00
_cell.angle_gamma   90.00
#
_symmetry.space_group_name_H-M   'P 1'
#
loop_
_entity.id
_entity.type
_entity.pdbx_description
1 polymer ?
#
loop_
_entity_poly.entity_id
_entity_poly.type
_entity_poly.pdbx_seq_one_letter_code
_entity_poly.pdbx_strand_id
1 'polypeptide(L)'
;IEETRQNIDKIAENVEEAKKLYSIILSAPVPEQKTKDDLEQLTAEIKKTANSVRNKLKSMERNIEQDEARSSADLRIRKSQHSVLSRKFVDVMTKYNEAQVDFRERSKGRIQRQLEITGKNTTDEELEEMLESGNPSIFTSGV
;
A
#
# COMPACT_ATOMS: atom_id res chain seq x y z
N ILE A 1 -20.27 -8.65 8.45
CA ILE A 1 -20.22 -7.17 8.51
C ILE A 1 -19.20 -6.74 9.54
N GLU A 2 -19.31 -7.19 10.78
CA GLU A 2 -18.32 -6.88 11.82
C GLU A 2 -16.91 -7.36 11.45
N GLU A 3 -16.78 -8.59 10.96
CA GLU A 3 -15.50 -9.11 10.43
C GLU A 3 -14.92 -8.22 9.31
N THR A 4 -15.75 -7.71 8.40
CA THR A 4 -15.30 -6.81 7.32
C THR A 4 -14.79 -5.49 7.87
N ARG A 5 -15.47 -4.95 8.89
CA ARG A 5 -15.05 -3.73 9.59
C ARG A 5 -13.71 -3.95 10.28
N GLN A 6 -13.59 -5.04 11.05
CA GLN A 6 -12.35 -5.42 11.74
C GLN A 6 -11.19 -5.60 10.76
N ASN A 7 -11.42 -6.23 9.61
CA ASN A 7 -10.40 -6.37 8.57
C ASN A 7 -9.98 -5.01 7.98
N ILE A 8 -10.91 -4.07 7.78
CA ILE A 8 -10.57 -2.71 7.33
C ILE A 8 -9.75 -1.97 8.39
N ASP A 9 -10.13 -2.09 9.66
CA ASP A 9 -9.37 -1.50 10.78
C ASP A 9 -7.98 -2.12 10.89
N LYS A 10 -7.86 -3.43 10.68
CA LYS A 10 -6.56 -4.12 10.66
C LYS A 10 -5.68 -3.66 9.51
N ILE A 11 -6.24 -3.41 8.32
CA ILE A 11 -5.48 -2.81 7.22
C ILE A 11 -4.99 -1.42 7.63
N ALA A 12 -5.84 -0.59 8.24
CA ALA A 12 -5.43 0.74 8.68
C ALA A 12 -4.27 0.71 9.69
N GLU A 13 -4.32 -0.19 10.68
CA GLU A 13 -3.21 -0.40 11.61
C GLU A 13 -1.93 -0.81 10.89
N ASN A 14 -2.03 -1.78 9.98
CA ASN A 14 -0.88 -2.26 9.21
C ASN A 14 -0.30 -1.17 8.30
N VAL A 15 -1.13 -0.28 7.75
CA VAL A 15 -0.68 0.88 6.96
C VAL A 15 0.13 1.85 7.83
N GLU A 16 -0.32 2.13 9.05
CA GLU A 16 0.43 2.99 9.97
C GLU A 16 1.75 2.35 10.42
N GLU A 17 1.78 1.03 10.61
CA GLU A 17 3.03 0.32 10.89
C GLU A 17 3.99 0.34 9.69
N ALA A 18 3.47 0.22 8.46
CA ALA A 18 4.28 0.29 7.25
C ALA A 18 4.96 1.66 7.12
N LYS A 19 4.25 2.75 7.45
CA LYS A 19 4.82 4.10 7.49
C LYS A 19 5.96 4.23 8.50
N LYS A 20 5.89 3.57 9.66
CA LYS A 20 7.00 3.57 10.62
C LYS A 20 8.22 2.85 10.04
N LEU A 21 8.02 1.69 9.43
CA LEU A 21 9.11 0.94 8.78
C LEU A 21 9.72 1.74 7.61
N TYR A 22 8.91 2.42 6.80
CA TYR A 22 9.38 3.36 5.77
C TYR A 22 10.28 4.44 6.37
N SER A 23 9.86 5.07 7.47
CA SER A 23 10.66 6.08 8.15
C SER A 23 11.99 5.53 8.66
N ILE A 24 12.00 4.32 9.25
CA ILE A 24 13.22 3.67 9.73
C ILE A 24 14.18 3.43 8.57
N ILE A 25 13.68 2.83 7.48
CA ILE A 25 14.45 2.56 6.26
C ILE A 25 15.03 3.85 5.67
N LEU A 26 14.24 4.92 5.60
CA LEU A 26 14.66 6.21 5.05
C LEU A 26 15.70 6.93 5.94
N SER A 27 15.66 6.72 7.26
CA SER A 27 16.58 7.35 8.21
C SER A 27 17.92 6.63 8.37
N ALA A 28 17.99 5.33 8.09
CA ALA A 28 19.19 4.53 8.26
C ALA A 28 20.07 4.59 7.00
N PRO A 29 21.39 4.89 7.10
CA PRO A 29 22.32 4.83 5.96
C PRO A 29 22.31 3.46 5.26
N VAL A 30 22.22 2.40 6.06
CA VAL A 30 22.04 1.01 5.62
C VAL A 30 20.90 0.41 6.45
N PRO A 31 19.71 0.19 5.86
CA PRO A 31 18.59 -0.41 6.58
C PRO A 31 18.91 -1.86 6.97
N GLU A 32 18.53 -2.25 8.18
CA GLU A 32 18.65 -3.63 8.65
C GLU A 32 17.79 -4.57 7.80
N GLN A 33 18.30 -5.78 7.54
CA GLN A 33 17.55 -6.79 6.78
C GLN A 33 16.22 -7.11 7.46
N LYS A 34 16.21 -7.19 8.80
CA LYS A 34 15.00 -7.43 9.57
C LYS A 34 13.90 -6.40 9.28
N THR A 35 14.23 -5.11 9.18
CA THR A 35 13.24 -4.06 8.88
C THR A 35 12.62 -4.24 7.49
N LYS A 36 13.40 -4.74 6.52
CA LYS A 36 12.91 -5.05 5.17
C LYS A 36 11.99 -6.28 5.21
N ASP A 37 12.39 -7.33 5.91
CA ASP A 37 11.59 -8.55 6.06
C ASP A 37 10.25 -8.25 6.76
N ASP A 38 10.27 -7.43 7.82
CA ASP A 38 9.07 -6.99 8.55
C ASP A 38 8.12 -6.20 7.61
N LEU A 39 8.68 -5.34 6.73
CA LEU A 39 7.89 -4.58 5.76
C LEU A 39 7.28 -5.47 4.67
N GLU A 40 8.02 -6.47 4.19
CA GLU A 40 7.54 -7.45 3.21
C GLU A 40 6.39 -8.28 3.79
N GLN A 41 6.53 -8.75 5.04
CA GLN A 41 5.47 -9.47 5.75
C GLN A 41 4.22 -8.60 5.86
N LEU A 42 4.37 -7.34 6.29
CA LEU A 42 3.27 -6.41 6.46
C LEU A 42 2.55 -6.12 5.14
N THR A 43 3.30 -5.98 4.06
CA THR A 43 2.77 -5.81 2.68
C THR A 43 1.94 -7.03 2.27
N ALA A 44 2.42 -8.24 2.56
CA ALA A 44 1.69 -9.47 2.28
C ALA A 44 0.39 -9.58 3.10
N GLU A 45 0.43 -9.19 4.38
CA GLU A 45 -0.74 -9.17 5.26
C GLU A 45 -1.80 -8.16 4.81
N ILE A 46 -1.38 -6.95 4.43
CA ILE A 46 -2.27 -5.91 3.86
C ILE A 46 -2.94 -6.47 2.60
N LYS A 47 -2.16 -7.04 1.67
CA LYS A 47 -2.69 -7.61 0.42
C LYS A 47 -3.70 -8.73 0.67
N LYS A 48 -3.38 -9.65 1.59
CA LYS A 48 -4.28 -10.77 1.96
C LYS A 48 -5.59 -10.24 2.54
N THR A 49 -5.51 -9.32 3.50
CA THR A 49 -6.68 -8.77 4.19
C THR A 49 -7.54 -7.92 3.25
N ALA A 50 -6.92 -7.09 2.41
CA ALA A 50 -7.61 -6.28 1.41
C ALA A 50 -8.39 -7.13 0.40
N ASN A 51 -7.82 -8.26 -0.05
CA ASN A 51 -8.52 -9.19 -0.93
C ASN A 51 -9.74 -9.83 -0.24
N SER A 52 -9.63 -10.17 1.04
CA SER A 52 -10.76 -10.68 1.84
C SER A 52 -11.90 -9.65 1.92
N VAL A 53 -11.57 -8.40 2.25
CA VAL A 53 -12.54 -7.28 2.29
C VAL A 53 -13.20 -7.08 0.93
N ARG A 54 -12.41 -6.99 -0.15
CA ARG A 54 -12.90 -6.82 -1.52
C ARG A 54 -13.90 -7.91 -1.91
N ASN A 55 -13.58 -9.17 -1.64
CA ASN A 55 -14.46 -10.29 -1.94
C ASN A 55 -15.76 -10.23 -1.14
N LYS A 56 -15.70 -9.81 0.13
CA LYS A 56 -16.89 -9.68 0.97
C LYS A 56 -17.79 -8.53 0.52
N LEU A 57 -17.23 -7.37 0.17
CA LEU A 57 -17.97 -6.24 -0.39
C LEU A 57 -18.68 -6.63 -1.69
N LYS A 58 -17.97 -7.28 -2.61
CA LYS A 58 -18.55 -7.79 -3.88
C LYS A 58 -19.68 -8.79 -3.65
N SER A 59 -19.57 -9.64 -2.64
CA SER A 59 -20.65 -10.55 -2.25
C SER A 59 -21.85 -9.78 -1.69
N MET A 60 -21.62 -8.76 -0.87
CA MET A 60 -22.71 -7.90 -0.36
C MET A 60 -23.45 -7.19 -1.48
N GLU A 61 -22.73 -6.60 -2.43
CA GLU A 61 -23.28 -5.95 -3.63
C GLU A 61 -24.19 -6.89 -4.43
N ARG A 62 -23.70 -8.08 -4.80
CA ARG A 62 -24.51 -9.08 -5.53
C ARG A 62 -25.80 -9.46 -4.80
N ASN A 63 -25.74 -9.64 -3.49
CA ASN A 63 -26.93 -10.01 -2.73
C ASN A 63 -27.92 -8.83 -2.63
N ILE A 64 -27.43 -7.58 -2.61
CA ILE A 64 -28.28 -6.38 -2.66
C ILE A 64 -28.99 -6.31 -4.02
N GLU A 65 -28.29 -6.58 -5.12
CA GLU A 65 -28.83 -6.58 -6.48
C GLU A 65 -29.93 -7.65 -6.68
N GLN A 66 -29.77 -8.83 -6.08
CA GLN A 66 -30.76 -9.91 -6.16
C GLN A 66 -32.07 -9.58 -5.43
N ASP A 67 -32.00 -8.81 -4.35
CA ASP A 67 -33.14 -8.49 -3.49
C ASP A 67 -33.89 -7.20 -3.92
N GLU A 68 -33.49 -6.56 -5.03
CA GLU A 68 -34.05 -5.26 -5.44
C GLU A 68 -35.53 -5.26 -5.80
N ALA A 69 -36.10 -6.43 -6.15
CA ALA A 69 -37.51 -6.56 -6.49
C ALA A 69 -38.47 -6.28 -5.31
N ARG A 70 -37.98 -6.29 -4.06
CA ARG A 70 -38.78 -5.97 -2.85
C ARG A 70 -38.06 -4.94 -1.99
N SER A 71 -38.55 -3.70 -2.04
CA SER A 71 -38.09 -2.64 -1.14
C SER A 71 -38.47 -2.97 0.30
N SER A 72 -37.47 -3.26 1.14
CA SER A 72 -37.63 -3.58 2.56
C SER A 72 -36.70 -2.74 3.44
N ALA A 73 -37.00 -2.64 4.73
CA ALA A 73 -36.11 -2.00 5.69
C ALA A 73 -34.75 -2.70 5.76
N ASP A 74 -34.73 -4.03 5.67
CA ASP A 74 -33.52 -4.85 5.63
C ASP A 74 -32.63 -4.50 4.42
N LEU A 75 -33.23 -4.40 3.22
CA LEU A 75 -32.50 -4.02 2.01
C LEU A 75 -31.85 -2.63 2.15
N ARG A 76 -32.55 -1.66 2.75
CA ARG A 76 -31.99 -0.32 3.02
C ARG A 76 -30.81 -0.37 4.00
N ILE A 77 -30.93 -1.16 5.07
CA ILE A 77 -29.85 -1.35 6.05
C ILE A 77 -28.61 -1.94 5.38
N ARG A 78 -28.79 -2.98 4.55
CA ARG A 78 -27.68 -3.64 3.84
C ARG A 78 -27.02 -2.71 2.82
N LYS A 79 -27.81 -1.93 2.06
CA LYS A 79 -27.30 -0.87 1.16
C LYS A 79 -26.45 0.16 1.92
N SER A 80 -26.95 0.63 3.06
CA SER A 80 -26.23 1.59 3.91
C SER A 80 -24.92 0.99 4.43
N GLN A 81 -24.94 -0.25 4.93
CA GLN A 81 -23.75 -0.93 5.45
C GLN A 81 -22.70 -1.15 4.37
N HIS A 82 -23.12 -1.58 3.17
CA HIS A 82 -22.23 -1.73 2.02
C HIS A 82 -21.55 -0.40 1.68
N SER A 83 -22.34 0.68 1.55
CA SER A 83 -21.80 2.01 1.22
C SER A 83 -20.76 2.50 2.24
N VAL A 84 -21.04 2.35 3.54
CA VAL A 84 -20.14 2.76 4.62
C VAL A 84 -18.83 1.96 4.59
N LEU A 85 -18.93 0.62 4.47
CA LEU A 85 -17.74 -0.23 4.45
C LEU A 85 -16.90 -0.01 3.19
N SER A 86 -17.53 0.14 2.02
CA SER A 86 -16.83 0.39 0.76
C SER A 86 -16.07 1.71 0.79
N ARG A 87 -16.69 2.77 1.33
CA ARG A 87 -16.02 4.07 1.50
C ARG A 87 -14.80 3.96 2.42
N LYS A 88 -14.99 3.36 3.61
CA LYS A 88 -13.90 3.16 4.58
C LYS A 88 -12.75 2.33 3.99
N PHE A 89 -13.07 1.30 3.22
CA PHE A 89 -12.07 0.47 2.54
C PHE A 89 -11.27 1.27 1.51
N VAL A 90 -11.95 2.04 0.65
CA VAL A 90 -11.29 2.92 -0.32
C VAL A 90 -10.39 3.93 0.38
N ASP A 91 -10.89 4.59 1.44
CA ASP A 91 -10.13 5.60 2.18
C ASP A 91 -8.82 5.02 2.75
N VAL A 92 -8.87 3.82 3.33
CA VAL A 92 -7.67 3.16 3.87
C VAL A 92 -6.71 2.74 2.76
N MET A 93 -7.21 2.21 1.65
CA MET A 93 -6.36 1.80 0.52
C MET A 93 -5.72 2.99 -0.20
N THR A 94 -6.42 4.12 -0.28
CA THR A 94 -5.86 5.38 -0.81
C THR A 94 -4.72 5.86 0.07
N LYS A 95 -4.90 5.90 1.40
CA LYS A 95 -3.83 6.26 2.35
C LYS A 95 -2.62 5.33 2.26
N TYR A 96 -2.86 4.04 2.02
CA TYR A 96 -1.77 3.09 1.79
C TYR A 96 -0.99 3.41 0.52
N ASN A 97 -1.70 3.64 -0.59
CA ASN A 97 -1.08 4.00 -1.86
C ASN A 97 -0.28 5.32 -1.76
N GLU A 98 -0.82 6.34 -1.10
CA GLU A 98 -0.11 7.60 -0.84
C GLU A 98 1.19 7.38 -0.06
N ALA A 99 1.17 6.52 0.97
CA ALA A 99 2.36 6.18 1.74
C ALA A 99 3.41 5.43 0.90
N GLN A 100 2.97 4.53 0.00
CA GLN A 100 3.88 3.81 -0.91
C GLN A 100 4.53 4.76 -1.92
N VAL A 101 3.76 5.71 -2.46
CA VAL A 101 4.27 6.71 -3.42
C VAL A 101 5.30 7.62 -2.75
N ASP A 102 4.99 8.18 -1.57
CA ASP A 102 5.93 9.01 -0.80
C ASP A 102 7.21 8.24 -0.45
N PHE A 103 7.09 6.98 -0.01
CA PHE A 103 8.26 6.15 0.28
C PHE A 103 9.12 5.89 -0.97
N ARG A 104 8.51 5.61 -2.13
CA ARG A 104 9.23 5.43 -3.40
C ARG A 104 9.96 6.71 -3.82
N GLU A 105 9.27 7.85 -3.79
CA GLU A 105 9.83 9.15 -4.18
C GLU A 105 11.02 9.54 -3.29
N ARG A 106 10.88 9.38 -1.97
CA ARG A 106 11.99 9.64 -1.03
C ARG A 106 13.15 8.67 -1.21
N SER A 107 12.86 7.40 -1.47
CA SER A 107 13.91 6.39 -1.73
C SER A 107 14.68 6.73 -2.99
N LYS A 108 13.99 7.16 -4.06
CA LYS A 108 14.60 7.65 -5.29
C LYS A 108 15.53 8.83 -5.03
N GLY A 109 15.05 9.87 -4.34
CA GLY A 109 15.87 11.04 -3.99
C GLY A 109 17.12 10.70 -3.14
N ARG A 110 17.02 9.70 -2.25
CA ARG A 110 18.19 9.21 -1.50
C ARG A 110 19.23 8.55 -2.42
N ILE A 111 18.80 7.73 -3.37
CA ILE A 111 19.70 7.06 -4.32
C ILE A 111 20.37 8.09 -5.23
N GLN A 112 19.60 9.06 -5.74
CA GLN A 112 20.13 10.17 -6.54
C GLN A 112 21.24 10.91 -5.79
N ARG A 113 21.00 11.26 -4.52
CA ARG A 113 21.99 11.93 -3.69
C ARG A 113 23.25 11.09 -3.45
N GLN A 114 23.12 9.76 -3.33
CA GLN A 114 24.29 8.88 -3.21
C GLN A 114 25.11 8.85 -4.51
N LEU A 115 24.46 8.84 -5.66
CA LEU A 115 25.12 8.92 -6.97
C LEU A 115 25.87 10.25 -7.14
N GLU A 116 25.25 11.37 -6.78
CA GLU A 116 25.87 12.70 -6.83
C GLU A 116 27.12 12.78 -5.95
N ILE A 117 27.09 12.20 -4.74
CA ILE A 117 28.25 12.13 -3.84
C ILE A 117 29.41 11.36 -4.49
N THR A 118 29.12 10.34 -5.29
CA THR A 118 30.13 9.59 -6.06
C THR A 118 30.56 10.29 -7.37
N GLY A 119 30.06 11.49 -7.65
CA GLY A 119 30.37 12.26 -8.85
C GLY A 119 29.55 11.88 -10.09
N LYS A 120 28.48 11.08 -9.92
CA LYS A 120 27.55 10.72 -11.00
C LYS A 120 26.35 11.66 -10.96
N ASN A 121 26.26 12.57 -11.94
CA ASN A 121 25.05 13.33 -12.17
C ASN A 121 24.06 12.44 -12.92
N THR A 122 22.92 12.14 -12.30
CA THR A 122 21.87 11.29 -12.88
C THR A 122 20.56 12.05 -12.86
N THR A 123 19.94 12.17 -14.03
CA THR A 123 18.61 12.79 -14.18
C THR A 123 17.51 11.91 -13.58
N ASP A 124 16.33 12.48 -13.39
CA ASP A 124 15.21 11.76 -12.80
C ASP A 124 14.73 10.60 -13.71
N GLU A 125 14.76 10.81 -15.02
CA GLU A 125 14.43 9.82 -16.04
C GLU A 125 15.44 8.67 -16.07
N GLU A 126 16.74 8.98 -16.11
CA GLU A 126 17.81 7.97 -16.08
C GLU A 126 17.74 7.13 -14.78
N LEU A 127 17.45 7.78 -13.65
CA LEU A 127 17.32 7.07 -12.38
C LEU A 127 16.11 6.13 -12.37
N GLU A 128 15.00 6.52 -13.01
CA GLU A 128 13.84 5.64 -13.14
C GLU A 128 14.17 4.42 -14.02
N GLU A 129 14.83 4.62 -15.16
CA GLU A 129 15.30 3.52 -16.02
C GLU A 129 16.24 2.57 -15.27
N MET A 130 17.15 3.11 -14.46
CA MET A 130 18.04 2.30 -13.62
C MET A 130 17.27 1.44 -12.62
N LEU A 131 16.24 1.99 -11.97
CA LEU A 131 15.39 1.27 -11.02
C LEU A 131 14.54 0.20 -11.71
N GLU A 132 13.99 0.49 -12.89
CA GLU A 132 13.20 -0.45 -13.69
C GLU A 132 14.03 -1.60 -14.23
N SER A 133 15.32 -1.36 -14.53
CA SER A 133 16.24 -2.39 -15.02
C SER A 133 16.48 -3.53 -14.02
N GLY A 134 16.25 -3.28 -12.73
CA GLY A 134 16.45 -4.25 -11.64
C GLY A 134 17.89 -4.74 -11.48
N ASN A 135 18.88 -4.11 -12.13
CA ASN A 135 20.27 -4.53 -12.12
C ASN A 135 21.11 -3.66 -11.17
N PRO A 136 21.51 -4.16 -9.97
CA PRO A 136 22.25 -3.36 -8.99
C PRO A 136 23.62 -2.88 -9.48
N SER A 137 24.23 -3.57 -10.45
CA SER A 137 25.56 -3.21 -10.98
C SER A 137 25.57 -1.89 -11.73
N ILE A 138 24.40 -1.40 -12.16
CA ILE A 138 24.26 -0.12 -12.87
C ILE A 138 24.63 1.08 -11.99
N PHE A 139 24.53 0.93 -10.66
CA PHE A 139 24.93 1.97 -9.71
C PHE A 139 26.45 2.01 -9.49
N THR A 140 27.15 0.89 -9.73
CA THR A 140 28.59 0.74 -9.48
C THR A 140 29.46 0.78 -10.74
N SER A 141 28.87 0.69 -11.93
CA SER A 141 29.61 0.78 -13.20
C SER A 141 30.27 2.15 -13.34
N GLY A 142 31.61 2.19 -13.32
CA GLY A 142 32.41 3.43 -13.41
C GLY A 142 33.27 3.76 -12.19
N VAL A 143 33.30 2.88 -11.17
CA VAL A 143 34.34 2.85 -10.12
C VAL A 143 35.33 1.73 -10.42
#